data_AF-A0A9W6ZYV8-F1
#
_entry.id   AF-A0A9W6ZYV8-F1
#
_cell.length_a   1.000
_cell.length_b   1.000
_cell.length_c   1.000
_cell.angle_alpha   90.00
_cell.angle_beta   90.00
_cell.angle_gamma   90.00
#
_symmetry.space_group_name_H-M   'P 1'
#
loop_
_entity.id
_entity.type
_entity.pdbx_description
1 polymer ?
#
loop_
_entity_poly.entity_id
_entity_poly.type
_entity_poly.pdbx_seq_one_letter_code
_entity_poly.pdbx_strand_id
1 'polypeptide(L)'
;MSSDSDSSSNCLGGMDFMFDSQQPTIIQTYNFPPSIKISMNVIDDDPGAVISGHYLWPASHLMGRYLTEEEGIQIFLKTKPKNIIELGAGCGMSGLVAGQVWGDAELTFTDYDFGVLTRCESNRDETLKSASSPGLINAKFVNLEWGDSEVCAVLGKFDLILGSDVIYSAAIVTQLMKTVNDLIADDNGVFIMTQSFVYDKETEDAIEKERKAMKIEKEVVVDAWSGIGEVEVLEKYGIAGEQKGKITIFRRARIL
;
A
#
# COMPACT_ATOMS: atom_id res chain seq x y z
N MET A 1 -9.85 44.94 18.14
CA MET A 1 -10.06 43.82 19.09
C MET A 1 -10.15 42.58 18.25
N SER A 2 -9.13 41.75 18.37
CA SER A 2 -8.81 40.60 17.53
C SER A 2 -9.86 39.50 17.63
N SER A 3 -10.14 38.92 16.47
CA SER A 3 -10.88 37.70 16.23
C SER A 3 -10.01 36.49 16.57
N ASP A 4 -10.43 35.69 17.54
CA ASP A 4 -9.91 34.34 17.76
C ASP A 4 -10.99 33.35 17.33
N SER A 5 -10.77 32.70 16.18
CA SER A 5 -11.51 31.51 15.75
C SER A 5 -10.52 30.49 15.18
N ASP A 6 -10.68 29.26 15.65
CA ASP A 6 -10.12 28.00 15.14
C ASP A 6 -8.63 27.68 15.39
N SER A 7 -8.39 26.88 16.43
CA SER A 7 -7.21 26.00 16.50
C SER A 7 -7.48 24.61 17.13
N SER A 8 -8.74 24.21 17.37
CA SER A 8 -9.04 23.02 18.16
C SER A 8 -9.31 21.72 17.38
N SER A 9 -9.37 21.76 16.04
CA SER A 9 -9.67 20.57 15.22
C SER A 9 -8.44 19.74 14.80
N ASN A 10 -7.26 20.36 14.68
CA ASN A 10 -6.03 19.66 14.27
C ASN A 10 -5.34 18.87 15.39
N CYS A 11 -5.64 19.16 16.66
CA CYS A 11 -4.98 18.50 17.78
C CYS A 11 -5.56 17.11 18.08
N LEU A 12 -6.82 16.85 17.72
CA LEU A 12 -7.50 15.59 18.04
C LEU A 12 -7.08 14.45 17.11
N GLY A 13 -6.97 14.69 15.79
CA GLY A 13 -6.53 13.68 14.83
C GLY A 13 -5.10 13.18 15.08
N GLY A 14 -4.17 14.08 15.45
CA GLY A 14 -2.80 13.69 15.80
C GLY A 14 -2.66 12.93 17.13
N MET A 15 -3.60 13.10 18.05
CA MET A 15 -3.61 12.37 19.32
C MET A 15 -4.05 10.92 19.13
N ASP A 16 -5.07 10.65 18.31
CA ASP A 16 -5.54 9.28 18.04
C ASP A 16 -4.44 8.42 17.41
N PHE A 17 -3.67 8.94 16.45
CA PHE A 17 -2.51 8.23 15.90
C PHE A 17 -1.39 7.99 16.93
N MET A 18 -1.15 8.95 17.83
CA MET A 18 -0.17 8.77 18.91
C MET A 18 -0.54 7.63 19.86
N PHE A 19 -1.82 7.40 20.14
CA PHE A 19 -2.25 6.30 21.01
C PHE A 19 -2.09 4.94 20.32
N ASP A 20 -2.38 4.83 19.03
CA ASP A 20 -2.18 3.60 18.25
C ASP A 20 -0.70 3.19 18.16
N SER A 21 0.21 4.17 18.10
CA SER A 21 1.65 3.91 18.09
C SER A 21 2.15 3.17 19.34
N GLN A 22 1.44 3.31 20.47
CA GLN A 22 1.78 2.73 21.78
C GLN A 22 1.03 1.44 22.10
N GLN A 23 0.12 0.99 21.23
CA GLN A 23 -0.63 -0.25 21.44
C GLN A 23 0.33 -1.45 21.50
N PRO A 24 0.08 -2.43 22.38
CA PRO A 24 0.83 -3.68 22.39
C PRO A 24 0.76 -4.38 21.04
N THR A 25 1.91 -4.85 20.55
CA THR A 25 2.00 -5.62 19.32
C THR A 25 2.41 -7.05 19.59
N ILE A 26 2.02 -7.96 18.70
CA ILE A 26 2.59 -9.30 18.62
C ILE A 26 3.44 -9.43 17.36
N ILE A 27 4.42 -10.32 17.40
CA ILE A 27 5.13 -10.72 16.18
C ILE A 27 4.30 -11.78 15.47
N GLN A 28 3.84 -11.47 14.26
CA GLN A 28 3.19 -12.43 13.37
C GLN A 28 4.07 -12.67 12.14
N THR A 29 4.12 -13.93 11.70
CA THR A 29 4.86 -14.32 10.49
C THR A 29 3.89 -14.77 9.41
N TYR A 30 4.04 -14.21 8.22
CA TYR A 30 3.25 -14.47 7.03
C TYR A 30 4.15 -15.13 5.99
N ASN A 31 3.63 -16.18 5.34
CA ASN A 31 4.38 -16.94 4.35
C ASN A 31 3.68 -16.79 2.99
N PHE A 32 4.48 -16.54 1.96
CA PHE A 32 4.05 -16.45 0.59
C PHE A 32 4.88 -17.41 -0.28
N PRO A 33 4.29 -18.00 -1.33
CA PRO A 33 5.04 -18.84 -2.24
C PRO A 33 6.17 -18.05 -2.95
N PRO A 34 7.16 -18.72 -3.57
CA PRO A 34 7.54 -20.11 -3.28
C PRO A 34 8.23 -20.25 -1.91
N SER A 35 8.81 -19.18 -1.34
CA SER A 35 9.56 -19.22 -0.06
C SER A 35 9.76 -17.82 0.57
N ILE A 36 8.81 -16.92 0.40
CA ILE A 36 8.87 -15.57 0.97
C ILE A 36 8.27 -15.58 2.37
N LYS A 37 8.95 -14.90 3.30
CA LYS A 37 8.56 -14.84 4.71
C LYS A 37 8.64 -13.41 5.23
N ILE A 38 7.55 -12.92 5.78
CA ILE A 38 7.45 -11.57 6.34
C ILE A 38 7.11 -11.71 7.82
N SER A 39 7.96 -11.17 8.69
CA SER A 39 7.75 -11.16 10.14
C SER A 39 7.61 -9.73 10.61
N MET A 40 6.50 -9.41 11.28
CA MET A 40 6.13 -8.02 11.61
C MET A 40 5.49 -7.93 12.99
N ASN A 41 5.70 -6.79 13.63
CA ASN A 41 4.96 -6.36 14.81
C ASN A 41 3.62 -5.77 14.35
N VAL A 42 2.53 -6.44 14.70
CA VAL A 42 1.16 -6.04 14.35
C VAL A 42 0.32 -5.92 15.62
N ILE A 43 -0.62 -4.97 15.62
CA ILE A 43 -1.67 -4.94 16.63
C ILE A 43 -2.61 -6.12 16.37
N ASP A 44 -2.80 -6.99 17.37
CA ASP A 44 -3.69 -8.15 17.32
C ASP A 44 -4.99 -7.83 18.08
N ASP A 45 -5.69 -6.81 17.58
CA ASP A 45 -6.97 -6.35 18.10
C ASP A 45 -7.91 -6.03 16.92
N ASP A 46 -9.21 -6.05 17.17
CA ASP A 46 -10.22 -5.66 16.18
C ASP A 46 -10.19 -4.13 16.02
N PRO A 47 -9.80 -3.60 14.83
CA PRO A 47 -9.77 -2.16 14.61
C PRO A 47 -11.15 -1.51 14.70
N GLY A 48 -12.25 -2.28 14.58
CA GLY A 48 -13.61 -1.75 14.57
C GLY A 48 -13.80 -0.70 13.47
N ALA A 49 -14.10 0.55 13.86
CA ALA A 49 -14.27 1.67 12.93
C ALA A 49 -12.99 2.51 12.73
N VAL A 50 -11.86 2.13 13.36
CA VAL A 50 -10.60 2.87 13.28
C VAL A 50 -9.95 2.62 11.92
N ILE A 51 -9.70 3.70 11.17
CA ILE A 51 -8.93 3.66 9.92
C ILE A 51 -7.52 4.13 10.26
N SER A 52 -6.64 3.18 10.55
CA SER A 52 -5.27 3.47 10.99
C SER A 52 -4.27 2.54 10.30
N GLY A 53 -3.15 3.12 9.85
CA GLY A 53 -2.03 2.38 9.24
C GLY A 53 -1.27 1.50 10.23
N HIS A 54 -1.61 1.59 11.53
CA HIS A 54 -1.05 0.77 12.59
C HIS A 54 -1.59 -0.66 12.64
N TYR A 55 -2.71 -0.92 11.96
CA TYR A 55 -3.31 -2.25 11.79
C TYR A 55 -2.92 -2.84 10.44
N LEU A 56 -2.80 -4.18 10.40
CA LEU A 56 -2.59 -4.88 9.14
C LEU A 56 -3.94 -5.11 8.45
N TRP A 57 -4.15 -4.47 7.31
CA TRP A 57 -5.38 -4.58 6.52
C TRP A 57 -5.33 -5.74 5.50
N PRO A 58 -6.46 -6.40 5.20
CA PRO A 58 -6.48 -7.63 4.40
C PRO A 58 -5.97 -7.46 2.97
N ALA A 59 -6.17 -6.30 2.32
CA ALA A 59 -5.72 -6.11 0.95
C ALA A 59 -4.20 -6.18 0.81
N SER A 60 -3.44 -5.86 1.86
CA SER A 60 -1.98 -5.96 1.83
C SER A 60 -1.50 -7.43 1.73
N HIS A 61 -2.27 -8.37 2.30
CA HIS A 61 -2.03 -9.80 2.15
C HIS A 61 -2.38 -10.28 0.73
N LEU A 62 -3.48 -9.76 0.16
CA LEU A 62 -3.86 -10.00 -1.25
C LEU A 62 -2.74 -9.55 -2.20
N MET A 63 -2.19 -8.36 -1.96
CA MET A 63 -1.05 -7.84 -2.71
C MET A 63 0.15 -8.78 -2.60
N GLY A 64 0.51 -9.21 -1.39
CA GLY A 64 1.60 -10.15 -1.16
C GLY A 64 1.44 -11.43 -1.97
N ARG A 65 0.25 -12.04 -1.94
CA ARG A 65 -0.06 -13.23 -2.76
C ARG A 65 0.14 -12.96 -4.24
N TYR A 66 -0.48 -11.91 -4.75
CA TYR A 66 -0.43 -11.56 -6.16
C TYR A 66 1.00 -11.38 -6.67
N LEU A 67 1.86 -10.68 -5.93
CA LEU A 67 3.25 -10.44 -6.29
C LEU A 67 4.11 -11.72 -6.30
N THR A 68 3.64 -12.79 -5.64
CA THR A 68 4.35 -14.07 -5.54
C THR A 68 3.82 -15.17 -6.45
N GLU A 69 2.65 -14.97 -7.04
CA GLU A 69 2.05 -15.89 -8.00
C GLU A 69 2.53 -15.60 -9.42
N GLU A 70 2.32 -16.56 -10.33
CA GLU A 70 2.81 -16.46 -11.70
C GLU A 70 2.26 -15.21 -12.38
N GLU A 71 0.98 -14.92 -12.21
CA GLU A 71 0.28 -13.77 -12.81
C GLU A 71 0.94 -12.43 -12.45
N GLY A 72 1.29 -12.20 -11.18
CA GLY A 72 1.96 -10.96 -10.77
C GLY A 72 3.41 -10.89 -11.23
N ILE A 73 4.13 -12.01 -11.21
CA ILE A 73 5.51 -12.11 -11.72
C ILE A 73 5.55 -11.82 -13.23
N GLN A 74 4.56 -12.31 -13.99
CA GLN A 74 4.44 -12.16 -15.46
C GLN A 74 4.42 -10.69 -15.90
N ILE A 75 3.90 -9.78 -15.07
CA ILE A 75 3.92 -8.33 -15.34
C ILE A 75 5.35 -7.83 -15.60
N PHE A 76 6.32 -8.33 -14.85
CA PHE A 76 7.70 -7.84 -14.83
C PHE A 76 8.72 -8.86 -15.34
N LEU A 77 8.27 -9.93 -16.04
CA LEU A 77 9.18 -10.96 -16.55
C LEU A 77 10.19 -10.44 -17.56
N LYS A 78 9.81 -9.46 -18.38
CA LYS A 78 10.72 -8.87 -19.38
C LYS A 78 11.64 -7.82 -18.78
N THR A 79 11.15 -7.06 -17.79
CA THR A 79 11.86 -5.97 -17.15
C THR A 79 11.49 -5.92 -15.68
N LYS A 80 12.37 -6.40 -14.81
CA LYS A 80 12.18 -6.31 -13.36
C LYS A 80 12.13 -4.84 -12.94
N PRO A 81 11.24 -4.46 -12.00
CA PRO A 81 11.23 -3.10 -11.46
C PRO A 81 12.55 -2.86 -10.72
N LYS A 82 13.12 -1.67 -10.91
CA LYS A 82 14.34 -1.23 -10.23
C LYS A 82 14.01 -0.32 -9.05
N ASN A 83 12.97 0.50 -9.18
CA ASN A 83 12.53 1.40 -8.13
C ASN A 83 11.05 1.13 -7.80
N ILE A 84 10.78 0.82 -6.53
CA ILE A 84 9.45 0.48 -6.03
C ILE A 84 9.07 1.45 -4.91
N ILE A 85 7.85 1.97 -4.96
CA ILE A 85 7.28 2.78 -3.87
C ILE A 85 5.96 2.19 -3.38
N GLU A 86 5.76 2.16 -2.06
CA GLU A 86 4.49 1.83 -1.44
C GLU A 86 3.83 3.11 -0.90
N LEU A 87 2.60 3.39 -1.36
CA LEU A 87 1.76 4.49 -0.91
C LEU A 87 0.84 4.01 0.21
N GLY A 88 0.80 4.72 1.33
CA GLY A 88 0.02 4.30 2.50
C GLY A 88 0.51 2.96 3.04
N ALA A 89 1.82 2.90 3.33
CA ALA A 89 2.51 1.66 3.64
C ALA A 89 1.95 0.94 4.87
N GLY A 90 1.40 1.67 5.86
CA GLY A 90 0.91 1.05 7.08
C GLY A 90 2.00 0.17 7.74
N CYS A 91 1.70 -1.12 7.91
CA CYS A 91 2.66 -2.10 8.43
C CYS A 91 3.79 -2.49 7.45
N GLY A 92 3.69 -2.15 6.16
CA GLY A 92 4.70 -2.36 5.12
C GLY A 92 4.64 -3.69 4.37
N MET A 93 3.57 -4.48 4.52
CA MET A 93 3.51 -5.84 3.97
C MET A 93 3.82 -5.89 2.47
N SER A 94 3.23 -4.99 1.65
CA SER A 94 3.35 -5.08 0.19
C SER A 94 4.77 -4.83 -0.27
N GLY A 95 5.40 -3.75 0.22
CA GLY A 95 6.77 -3.41 -0.10
C GLY A 95 7.77 -4.41 0.45
N LEU A 96 7.51 -5.01 1.63
CA LEU A 96 8.38 -6.06 2.18
C LEU A 96 8.34 -7.34 1.33
N VAL A 97 7.17 -7.75 0.85
CA VAL A 97 7.05 -8.86 -0.10
C VAL A 97 7.76 -8.52 -1.40
N ALA A 98 7.49 -7.36 -1.99
CA ALA A 98 8.15 -6.89 -3.21
C ALA A 98 9.68 -6.86 -3.06
N GLY A 99 10.19 -6.47 -1.90
CA GLY A 99 11.61 -6.46 -1.55
C GLY A 99 12.26 -7.82 -1.45
N GLN A 100 11.49 -8.91 -1.33
CA GLN A 100 12.01 -10.28 -1.45
C GLN A 100 11.85 -10.84 -2.86
N VAL A 101 10.76 -10.50 -3.55
CA VAL A 101 10.55 -10.90 -4.96
C VAL A 101 11.61 -10.27 -5.88
N TRP A 102 11.85 -8.97 -5.70
CA TRP A 102 12.81 -8.18 -6.47
C TRP A 102 13.91 -7.63 -5.55
N GLY A 103 14.70 -8.54 -4.99
CA GLY A 103 15.69 -8.25 -3.95
C GLY A 103 16.69 -7.11 -4.21
N ASP A 104 16.95 -6.76 -5.46
CA ASP A 104 17.87 -5.69 -5.85
C ASP A 104 17.17 -4.34 -6.10
N ALA A 105 15.85 -4.27 -6.01
CA ALA A 105 15.10 -3.03 -6.24
C ALA A 105 15.27 -2.04 -5.08
N GLU A 106 15.40 -0.75 -5.39
CA GLU A 106 15.30 0.32 -4.40
C GLU A 106 13.86 0.42 -3.89
N LEU A 107 13.67 0.34 -2.58
CA LEU A 107 12.36 0.39 -1.94
C LEU A 107 12.18 1.72 -1.23
N THR A 108 11.02 2.34 -1.44
CA THR A 108 10.57 3.50 -0.67
C THR A 108 9.19 3.22 -0.07
N PHE A 109 9.08 3.28 1.24
CA PHE A 109 7.83 3.18 1.97
C PHE A 109 7.34 4.57 2.32
N THR A 110 6.08 4.87 2.05
CA THR A 110 5.49 6.18 2.33
C THR A 110 4.18 6.08 3.06
N ASP A 111 3.99 7.00 4.00
CA ASP A 111 2.76 7.17 4.75
C ASP A 111 2.65 8.62 5.21
N TYR A 112 1.44 9.08 5.51
CA TYR A 112 1.21 10.40 6.09
C TYR A 112 1.64 10.45 7.56
N ASP A 113 1.59 9.32 8.28
CA ASP A 113 1.92 9.27 9.70
C ASP A 113 3.37 8.79 9.95
N PHE A 114 4.13 9.59 10.72
CA PHE A 114 5.52 9.27 11.06
C PHE A 114 5.65 8.06 12.02
N GLY A 115 4.71 7.90 12.95
CA GLY A 115 4.64 6.75 13.86
C GLY A 115 4.35 5.46 13.11
N VAL A 116 3.48 5.51 12.09
CA VAL A 116 3.23 4.38 11.16
C VAL A 116 4.52 4.02 10.42
N LEU A 117 5.23 5.00 9.85
CA LEU A 117 6.52 4.74 9.18
C LEU A 117 7.58 4.16 10.12
N THR A 118 7.65 4.63 11.36
CA THR A 118 8.57 4.08 12.38
C THR A 118 8.26 2.60 12.66
N ARG A 119 6.97 2.24 12.69
CA ARG A 119 6.55 0.83 12.82
C ARG A 119 6.86 0.03 11.56
N CYS A 120 6.63 0.59 10.38
CA CYS A 120 6.99 -0.01 9.10
C CYS A 120 8.50 -0.32 9.03
N GLU A 121 9.35 0.59 9.50
CA GLU A 121 10.80 0.38 9.59
C GLU A 121 11.15 -0.74 10.58
N SER A 122 10.51 -0.76 11.75
CA SER A 122 10.68 -1.85 12.73
C SER A 122 10.24 -3.22 12.17
N ASN A 123 9.20 -3.24 11.33
CA ASN A 123 8.72 -4.45 10.65
C ASN A 123 9.70 -4.93 9.57
N ARG A 124 10.33 -3.99 8.85
CA ARG A 124 11.46 -4.31 7.97
C ARG A 124 12.58 -4.97 8.76
N ASP A 125 12.98 -4.40 9.89
CA ASP A 125 14.07 -4.93 10.73
C ASP A 125 13.75 -6.33 11.27
N GLU A 126 12.49 -6.56 11.69
CA GLU A 126 12.03 -7.89 12.11
C GLU A 126 12.11 -8.91 10.96
N THR A 127 11.65 -8.54 9.76
CA THR A 127 11.73 -9.39 8.57
C THR A 127 13.18 -9.72 8.20
N LEU A 128 14.09 -8.75 8.30
CA LEU A 128 15.53 -8.92 8.03
C LEU A 128 16.20 -10.02 8.86
N LYS A 129 15.65 -10.38 10.02
CA LYS A 129 16.16 -11.50 10.84
C LYS A 129 16.02 -12.86 10.16
N SER A 130 15.08 -12.99 9.21
CA SER A 130 14.79 -14.26 8.53
C SER A 130 14.95 -14.22 7.02
N ALA A 131 14.89 -13.03 6.40
CA ALA A 131 15.07 -12.84 4.97
C ALA A 131 15.78 -11.51 4.69
N SER A 132 16.90 -11.55 3.97
CA SER A 132 17.72 -10.37 3.69
C SER A 132 17.89 -10.16 2.19
N SER A 133 17.68 -8.94 1.74
CA SER A 133 17.97 -8.50 0.36
C SER A 133 18.58 -7.09 0.37
N PRO A 134 19.38 -6.71 -0.65
CA PRO A 134 19.90 -5.35 -0.77
C PRO A 134 18.80 -4.27 -0.72
N GLY A 135 17.65 -4.52 -1.35
CA GLY A 135 16.51 -3.61 -1.35
C GLY A 135 15.91 -3.39 0.04
N LEU A 136 15.74 -4.46 0.83
CA LEU A 136 15.23 -4.35 2.20
C LEU A 136 16.23 -3.64 3.13
N ILE A 137 17.52 -3.96 3.03
CA ILE A 137 18.56 -3.32 3.85
C ILE A 137 18.60 -1.80 3.62
N ASN A 138 18.46 -1.37 2.37
CA ASN A 138 18.57 0.03 1.97
C ASN A 138 17.20 0.72 1.78
N ALA A 139 16.13 0.13 2.30
CA ALA A 139 14.79 0.70 2.20
C ALA A 139 14.72 2.11 2.82
N LYS A 140 14.03 3.01 2.12
CA LYS A 140 13.79 4.40 2.56
C LYS A 140 12.38 4.50 3.15
N PHE A 141 12.22 5.32 4.18
CA PHE A 141 10.93 5.62 4.80
C PHE A 141 10.71 7.12 4.71
N VAL A 142 9.69 7.55 3.97
CA VAL A 142 9.48 8.97 3.64
C VAL A 142 8.05 9.36 3.93
N ASN A 143 7.89 10.44 4.70
CA ASN A 143 6.57 11.00 4.94
C ASN A 143 6.01 11.63 3.66
N LEU A 144 4.79 11.27 3.30
CA LEU A 144 4.14 11.75 2.08
C LEU A 144 2.64 11.94 2.32
N GLU A 145 2.19 13.19 2.22
CA GLU A 145 0.78 13.49 2.04
C GLU A 145 0.42 13.35 0.57
N TRP A 146 -0.66 12.63 0.26
CA TRP A 146 -1.08 12.48 -1.13
C TRP A 146 -1.53 13.84 -1.71
N GLY A 147 -1.06 14.12 -2.92
CA GLY A 147 -1.28 15.38 -3.62
C GLY A 147 -0.12 16.38 -3.46
N ASP A 148 0.87 16.09 -2.60
CA ASP A 148 2.08 16.89 -2.46
C ASP A 148 3.05 16.65 -3.64
N SER A 149 2.95 17.52 -4.65
CA SER A 149 3.79 17.46 -5.84
C SER A 149 5.24 17.85 -5.57
N GLU A 150 5.54 18.60 -4.50
CA GLU A 150 6.91 19.00 -4.18
C GLU A 150 7.69 17.81 -3.63
N VAL A 151 7.11 17.06 -2.71
CA VAL A 151 7.68 15.80 -2.21
C VAL A 151 7.79 14.78 -3.34
N CYS A 152 6.76 14.65 -4.19
CA CYS A 152 6.82 13.74 -5.34
C CYS A 152 7.96 14.09 -6.31
N ALA A 153 8.21 15.38 -6.56
CA ALA A 153 9.30 15.82 -7.42
C ALA A 153 10.69 15.45 -6.86
N VAL A 154 10.86 15.46 -5.54
CA VAL A 154 12.10 15.02 -4.86
C VAL A 154 12.25 13.50 -4.91
N LEU A 155 11.17 12.76 -4.68
CA LEU A 155 11.16 11.29 -4.73
C LEU A 155 11.46 10.75 -6.13
N GLY A 156 10.99 11.44 -7.17
CA GLY A 156 11.20 11.07 -8.56
C GLY A 156 10.21 10.03 -9.06
N LYS A 157 10.65 9.18 -10.01
CA LYS A 157 9.80 8.25 -10.74
C LYS A 157 10.07 6.80 -10.36
N PHE A 158 9.00 6.00 -10.34
CA PHE A 158 9.02 4.60 -9.91
C PHE A 158 8.46 3.67 -10.99
N ASP A 159 9.13 2.54 -11.17
CA ASP A 159 8.70 1.50 -12.12
C ASP A 159 7.44 0.80 -11.63
N LEU A 160 7.35 0.62 -10.30
CA LEU A 160 6.22 -0.01 -9.62
C LEU A 160 5.78 0.83 -8.41
N ILE A 161 4.51 1.18 -8.41
CA ILE A 161 3.81 1.77 -7.27
C ILE A 161 2.88 0.70 -6.70
N LEU A 162 2.89 0.53 -5.38
CA LEU A 162 2.01 -0.36 -4.64
C LEU A 162 1.07 0.46 -3.75
N GLY A 163 -0.19 0.05 -3.65
CA GLY A 163 -1.13 0.60 -2.69
C GLY A 163 -2.18 -0.44 -2.28
N SER A 164 -2.31 -0.69 -0.98
CA SER A 164 -3.30 -1.61 -0.43
C SER A 164 -4.28 -0.87 0.47
N ASP A 165 -5.58 -0.97 0.19
CA ASP A 165 -6.66 -0.27 0.91
C ASP A 165 -6.47 1.27 1.00
N VAL A 166 -5.84 1.84 -0.03
CA VAL A 166 -5.52 3.28 -0.12
C VAL A 166 -6.73 4.17 -0.46
N ILE A 167 -7.86 3.60 -0.87
CA ILE A 167 -9.10 4.36 -1.12
C ILE A 167 -10.17 3.87 -0.14
N TYR A 168 -10.48 4.72 0.83
CA TYR A 168 -11.53 4.51 1.84
C TYR A 168 -12.67 5.54 1.73
N SER A 169 -12.57 6.49 0.80
CA SER A 169 -13.66 7.42 0.43
C SER A 169 -13.44 8.02 -0.96
N ALA A 170 -14.49 8.54 -1.60
CA ALA A 170 -14.36 9.24 -2.88
C ALA A 170 -13.46 10.49 -2.80
N ALA A 171 -13.42 11.16 -1.63
CA ALA A 171 -12.69 12.41 -1.43
C ALA A 171 -11.16 12.26 -1.58
N ILE A 172 -10.62 11.07 -1.31
CA ILE A 172 -9.18 10.81 -1.37
C ILE A 172 -8.67 10.45 -2.77
N VAL A 173 -9.58 10.07 -3.68
CA VAL A 173 -9.24 9.57 -5.03
C VAL A 173 -8.42 10.58 -5.83
N THR A 174 -8.84 11.84 -5.87
CA THR A 174 -8.13 12.86 -6.68
C THR A 174 -6.70 13.06 -6.21
N GLN A 175 -6.45 13.12 -4.89
CA GLN A 175 -5.11 13.33 -4.36
C GLN A 175 -4.21 12.10 -4.51
N LEU A 176 -4.76 10.90 -4.29
CA LEU A 176 -4.04 9.65 -4.54
C LEU A 176 -3.65 9.53 -6.02
N MET A 177 -4.60 9.72 -6.94
CA MET A 177 -4.34 9.58 -8.37
C MET A 177 -3.38 10.64 -8.90
N LYS A 178 -3.43 11.88 -8.36
CA LYS A 178 -2.41 12.90 -8.62
C LYS A 178 -1.02 12.43 -8.18
N THR A 179 -0.90 11.89 -6.97
CA THR A 179 0.36 11.32 -6.45
C THR A 179 0.89 10.21 -7.36
N VAL A 180 0.02 9.28 -7.76
CA VAL A 180 0.36 8.22 -8.73
C VAL A 180 0.85 8.82 -10.04
N ASN A 181 0.18 9.86 -10.57
CA ASN A 181 0.61 10.52 -11.80
C ASN A 181 2.00 11.15 -11.69
N ASP A 182 2.27 11.78 -10.56
CA ASP A 182 3.52 12.49 -10.30
C ASP A 182 4.68 11.50 -10.06
N LEU A 183 4.40 10.28 -9.58
CA LEU A 183 5.42 9.27 -9.26
C LEU A 183 5.58 8.15 -10.30
N ILE A 184 4.55 7.84 -11.09
CA ILE A 184 4.62 6.70 -12.02
C ILE A 184 5.60 6.99 -13.17
N ALA A 185 6.48 6.02 -13.47
CA ALA A 185 7.43 6.14 -14.57
C ALA A 185 6.72 6.38 -15.91
N ASP A 186 7.27 7.28 -16.72
CA ASP A 186 6.67 7.68 -17.99
C ASP A 186 6.69 6.55 -19.04
N ASP A 187 7.65 5.63 -18.94
CA ASP A 187 7.76 4.45 -19.80
C ASP A 187 7.60 3.16 -18.97
N ASN A 188 6.58 2.36 -19.27
CA ASN A 188 6.24 1.09 -18.61
C ASN A 188 5.99 1.16 -17.09
N GLY A 189 5.70 2.33 -16.53
CA GLY A 189 5.34 2.46 -15.13
C GLY A 189 4.01 1.77 -14.82
N VAL A 190 3.97 1.10 -13.66
CA VAL A 190 2.82 0.32 -13.20
C VAL A 190 2.41 0.76 -11.80
N PHE A 191 1.12 0.93 -11.58
CA PHE A 191 0.53 1.04 -10.24
C PHE A 191 -0.39 -0.15 -10.01
N ILE A 192 -0.09 -0.95 -8.98
CA ILE A 192 -0.95 -2.07 -8.56
C ILE A 192 -1.66 -1.62 -7.29
N MET A 193 -3.00 -1.66 -7.34
CA MET A 193 -3.87 -1.33 -6.24
C MET A 193 -4.69 -2.56 -5.84
N THR A 194 -4.62 -2.92 -4.56
CA THR A 194 -5.48 -3.96 -3.97
C THR A 194 -6.47 -3.34 -3.00
N GLN A 195 -7.70 -3.83 -3.01
CA GLN A 195 -8.76 -3.37 -2.11
C GLN A 195 -9.49 -4.57 -1.48
N SER A 196 -9.85 -4.48 -0.21
CA SER A 196 -10.74 -5.45 0.45
C SER A 196 -12.21 -5.05 0.35
N PHE A 197 -12.50 -3.77 0.14
CA PHE A 197 -13.87 -3.24 0.13
C PHE A 197 -14.43 -3.05 -1.28
N VAL A 198 -15.74 -3.17 -1.42
CA VAL A 198 -16.47 -2.77 -2.64
C VAL A 198 -16.67 -1.26 -2.59
N TYR A 199 -16.23 -0.58 -3.64
CA TYR A 199 -16.43 0.87 -3.77
C TYR A 199 -17.85 1.19 -4.23
N ASP A 200 -18.38 2.30 -3.71
CA ASP A 200 -19.61 2.86 -4.24
C ASP A 200 -19.40 3.44 -5.65
N LYS A 201 -20.51 3.79 -6.29
CA LYS A 201 -20.49 4.33 -7.65
C LYS A 201 -19.71 5.66 -7.73
N GLU A 202 -19.83 6.50 -6.71
CA GLU A 202 -19.14 7.80 -6.68
C GLU A 202 -17.62 7.63 -6.70
N THR A 203 -17.12 6.70 -5.89
CA THR A 203 -15.70 6.36 -5.82
C THR A 203 -15.20 5.75 -7.13
N GLU A 204 -15.92 4.80 -7.73
CA GLU A 204 -15.53 4.23 -9.03
C GLU A 204 -15.57 5.26 -10.17
N ASP A 205 -16.57 6.16 -10.18
CA ASP A 205 -16.66 7.26 -11.16
C ASP A 205 -15.48 8.24 -11.00
N ALA A 206 -15.09 8.54 -9.76
CA ALA A 206 -13.92 9.39 -9.47
C ALA A 206 -12.63 8.75 -9.98
N ILE A 207 -12.42 7.45 -9.71
CA ILE A 207 -11.23 6.71 -10.20
C ILE A 207 -11.18 6.76 -11.72
N GLU A 208 -12.31 6.51 -12.39
CA GLU A 208 -12.38 6.50 -13.85
C GLU A 208 -12.16 7.89 -14.47
N LYS A 209 -12.63 8.95 -13.82
CA LYS A 209 -12.38 10.34 -14.21
C LYS A 209 -10.89 10.67 -14.15
N GLU A 210 -10.24 10.42 -13.01
CA GLU A 210 -8.82 10.74 -12.83
C GLU A 210 -7.92 9.90 -13.75
N ARG A 211 -8.21 8.60 -13.87
CA ARG A 211 -7.52 7.72 -14.81
C ARG A 211 -7.53 8.25 -16.25
N LYS A 212 -8.69 8.70 -16.74
CA LYS A 212 -8.83 9.29 -18.07
C LYS A 212 -8.02 10.58 -18.21
N ALA A 213 -8.03 11.43 -17.19
CA ALA A 213 -7.25 12.67 -17.17
C ALA A 213 -5.74 12.40 -17.26
N MET A 214 -5.26 11.37 -16.56
CA MET A 214 -3.87 10.91 -16.57
C MET A 214 -3.46 10.13 -17.82
N LYS A 215 -4.44 9.67 -18.62
CA LYS A 215 -4.23 8.80 -19.80
C LYS A 215 -3.50 7.50 -19.45
N ILE A 216 -3.78 6.93 -18.28
CA ILE A 216 -3.27 5.61 -17.89
C ILE A 216 -4.32 4.54 -18.22
N GLU A 217 -3.86 3.36 -18.63
CA GLU A 217 -4.73 2.20 -18.81
C GLU A 217 -5.14 1.65 -17.44
N LYS A 218 -6.33 1.02 -17.35
CA LYS A 218 -6.81 0.31 -16.14
C LYS A 218 -7.27 -1.07 -16.54
N GLU A 219 -6.79 -2.05 -15.80
CA GLU A 219 -7.15 -3.45 -15.92
C GLU A 219 -7.57 -3.97 -14.54
N VAL A 220 -8.68 -4.71 -14.47
CA VAL A 220 -9.08 -5.41 -13.24
C VAL A 220 -8.75 -6.88 -13.44
N VAL A 221 -7.76 -7.38 -12.69
CA VAL A 221 -7.22 -8.75 -12.86
C VAL A 221 -7.91 -9.73 -11.93
N VAL A 222 -8.36 -9.26 -10.77
CA VAL A 222 -9.16 -10.04 -9.81
C VAL A 222 -10.33 -9.17 -9.38
N ASP A 223 -11.55 -9.70 -9.43
CA ASP A 223 -12.80 -8.99 -9.08
C ASP A 223 -13.62 -9.74 -7.99
N ALA A 224 -13.03 -10.78 -7.40
CA ALA A 224 -13.50 -11.48 -6.21
C ALA A 224 -12.39 -12.41 -5.67
N TRP A 225 -12.31 -12.58 -4.33
CA TRP A 225 -11.35 -13.50 -3.66
C TRP A 225 -11.55 -14.98 -4.02
N SER A 226 -12.56 -15.34 -4.84
CA SER A 226 -12.86 -16.73 -5.21
C SER A 226 -11.70 -17.33 -6.02
N GLY A 227 -10.76 -17.96 -5.34
CA GLY A 227 -9.59 -18.60 -5.95
C GLY A 227 -8.28 -18.47 -5.16
N ILE A 228 -8.19 -17.52 -4.22
CA ILE A 228 -6.97 -17.28 -3.45
C ILE A 228 -7.12 -18.02 -2.11
N GLY A 229 -6.64 -19.27 -2.10
CA GLY A 229 -7.05 -20.32 -1.17
C GLY A 229 -6.60 -20.23 0.29
N GLU A 230 -6.87 -19.14 1.02
CA GLU A 230 -6.74 -19.13 2.49
C GLU A 230 -7.92 -18.46 3.18
N VAL A 231 -8.88 -19.28 3.60
CA VAL A 231 -10.05 -18.89 4.38
C VAL A 231 -9.67 -18.45 5.80
N GLU A 232 -8.56 -18.97 6.37
CA GLU A 232 -8.16 -18.75 7.77
C GLU A 232 -7.69 -17.32 8.09
N VAL A 233 -6.94 -16.66 7.19
CA VAL A 233 -6.53 -15.25 7.39
C VAL A 233 -7.76 -14.35 7.36
N LEU A 234 -8.70 -14.62 6.45
CA LEU A 234 -9.96 -13.87 6.32
C LEU A 234 -10.91 -14.13 7.52
N GLU A 235 -10.94 -15.36 8.05
CA GLU A 235 -11.69 -15.71 9.27
C GLU A 235 -11.15 -14.98 10.51
N LYS A 236 -9.82 -14.86 10.65
CA LYS A 236 -9.19 -14.17 11.80
C LYS A 236 -9.64 -12.71 11.93
N TYR A 237 -9.87 -12.02 10.81
CA TYR A 237 -10.35 -10.64 10.81
C TYR A 237 -11.89 -10.53 10.86
N GLY A 238 -12.63 -11.64 10.98
CA GLY A 238 -14.10 -11.64 10.94
C GLY A 238 -14.69 -11.37 9.54
N ILE A 239 -13.90 -11.60 8.49
CA ILE A 239 -14.19 -11.20 7.09
C ILE A 239 -14.68 -12.40 6.24
N ALA A 240 -14.82 -13.58 6.84
CA ALA A 240 -15.37 -14.75 6.17
C ALA A 240 -16.85 -14.55 5.82
N GLY A 241 -17.15 -14.36 4.53
CA GLY A 241 -18.50 -14.55 4.00
C GLY A 241 -18.95 -13.61 2.91
N GLU A 242 -18.45 -12.36 2.83
CA GLU A 242 -19.13 -11.35 1.97
C GLU A 242 -18.24 -10.38 1.17
N GLN A 243 -16.91 -10.35 1.33
CA GLN A 243 -16.06 -9.42 0.55
C GLN A 243 -15.38 -10.03 -0.67
N LYS A 244 -15.32 -9.22 -1.73
CA LYS A 244 -14.72 -9.47 -3.05
C LYS A 244 -13.49 -8.58 -3.17
N GLY A 245 -12.33 -9.14 -2.91
CA GLY A 245 -11.05 -8.46 -3.06
C GLY A 245 -10.85 -8.18 -4.51
N LYS A 246 -10.34 -7.00 -4.81
CA LYS A 246 -10.13 -6.55 -6.17
C LYS A 246 -8.70 -6.10 -6.35
N ILE A 247 -8.10 -6.55 -7.45
CA ILE A 247 -6.76 -6.14 -7.88
C ILE A 247 -6.95 -5.33 -9.15
N THR A 248 -6.61 -4.05 -9.07
CA THR A 248 -6.66 -3.11 -10.18
C THR A 248 -5.23 -2.71 -10.55
N ILE A 249 -4.89 -2.82 -11.82
CA ILE A 249 -3.60 -2.42 -12.36
C ILE A 249 -3.80 -1.21 -13.24
N PHE A 250 -2.99 -0.18 -13.00
CA PHE A 250 -2.89 0.99 -13.85
C PHE A 250 -1.54 1.01 -14.56
N ARG A 251 -1.52 1.31 -15.86
CA ARG A 251 -0.30 1.28 -16.67
C ARG A 251 -0.13 2.54 -17.50
N ARG A 252 1.11 3.02 -17.59
CA ARG A 252 1.51 3.94 -18.65
C ARG A 252 1.97 3.14 -19.87
N ALA A 253 1.38 3.45 -21.02
CA ALA A 253 1.80 2.88 -22.29
C ALA A 253 3.23 3.33 -22.62
N ARG A 254 3.99 2.43 -23.25
CA ARG A 254 5.34 2.72 -23.73
C ARG A 254 5.34 3.89 -24.70
N ILE A 255 6.21 4.87 -24.47
CA ILE A 255 6.46 5.94 -25.44
C ILE A 255 7.31 5.30 -26.55
N LEU A 256 6.71 5.18 -27.75
CA LEU A 256 7.37 4.66 -28.96
C LEU A 256 8.34 5.67 -29.57
#